data_AF-A0A2J7ZWD1-F1
#
_entry.id   AF-A0A2J7ZWD1-F1
#
_cell.length_a   1.000
_cell.length_b   1.000
_cell.length_c   1.000
_cell.angle_alpha   90.00
_cell.angle_beta   90.00
_cell.angle_gamma   90.00
#
_symmetry.space_group_name_H-M   'P 1'
#
loop_
_entity.id
_entity.type
_entity.pdbx_description
1 polymer ?
#
loop_
_entity_poly.entity_id
_entity_poly.type
_entity_poly.pdbx_seq_one_letter_code
_entity_poly.pdbx_strand_id
1 'polypeptide(L)'
;MPAHLRLEVKPENGSTAVEYDEENKVVRIPLSAMGPEGQRRSKLVLFTCNKCGGRTARLVNPIAWEKGVVFGQCSKCEVWHVLAANNKQLYEEVRYKDDPAYADTPPPQADAAAEAAGVREQLPPAGPAGQ
;
A
#
# COMPACT_ATOMS: atom_id res chain seq x y z
N MET A 1 -11.44 -5.30 20.92
CA MET A 1 -11.61 -6.15 19.72
C MET A 1 -13.06 -6.11 19.29
N PRO A 2 -13.41 -5.93 18.00
CA PRO A 2 -14.80 -5.98 17.57
C PRO A 2 -15.40 -7.38 17.80
N ALA A 3 -16.64 -7.45 18.28
CA ALA A 3 -17.28 -8.65 18.84
C ALA A 3 -17.48 -9.86 17.88
N HIS A 4 -17.06 -9.76 16.62
CA HIS A 4 -17.30 -10.78 15.59
C HIS A 4 -16.10 -11.05 14.66
N LEU A 5 -14.88 -10.65 15.04
CA LEU A 5 -13.68 -10.98 14.26
C LEU A 5 -13.24 -12.40 14.62
N ARG A 6 -13.17 -13.30 13.63
CA ARG A 6 -12.65 -14.66 13.81
C ARG A 6 -11.24 -14.77 13.25
N LEU A 7 -10.38 -15.51 13.93
CA LEU A 7 -9.00 -15.77 13.50
C LEU A 7 -8.91 -17.25 13.11
N GLU A 8 -8.46 -17.51 11.89
CA GLU A 8 -8.29 -18.87 11.37
C GLU A 8 -6.84 -19.08 10.91
N VAL A 9 -6.36 -20.32 11.02
CA VAL A 9 -5.05 -20.70 10.51
C VAL A 9 -5.17 -21.02 9.03
N LYS A 10 -4.41 -20.33 8.18
CA LYS A 10 -4.34 -20.64 6.75
C LYS A 10 -3.46 -21.88 6.55
N PRO A 11 -3.93 -22.94 5.86
CA PRO A 11 -3.09 -24.08 5.52
C PRO A 11 -1.93 -23.67 4.60
N GLU A 12 -0.77 -24.30 4.78
CA GLU A 12 0.51 -23.82 4.26
C GLU A 12 0.68 -24.06 2.75
N ASN A 13 0.18 -23.14 1.93
CA ASN A 13 0.47 -23.07 0.48
C ASN A 13 1.73 -22.23 0.15
N GLY A 14 2.68 -22.12 1.09
CA GLY A 14 3.92 -21.35 0.89
C GLY A 14 3.77 -19.82 0.90
N SER A 15 2.55 -19.28 1.02
CA SER A 15 2.34 -17.83 1.17
C SER A 15 2.42 -17.40 2.63
N THR A 16 3.33 -16.48 2.97
CA THR A 16 3.43 -15.84 4.30
C THR A 16 2.48 -14.65 4.48
N ALA A 17 1.63 -14.39 3.48
CA ALA A 17 0.69 -13.27 3.49
C ALA A 17 -0.52 -13.55 4.40
N VAL A 18 -0.90 -12.53 5.18
CA VAL A 18 -2.12 -12.50 5.98
C VAL A 18 -3.27 -12.07 5.09
N GLU A 19 -4.38 -12.80 5.13
CA GLU A 19 -5.57 -12.50 4.34
C GLU A 19 -6.74 -12.10 5.23
N TYR A 20 -7.53 -11.14 4.74
CA TYR A 20 -8.77 -10.73 5.39
C TYR A 20 -9.95 -11.06 4.47
N ASP A 21 -10.87 -11.85 5.00
CA ASP A 21 -12.14 -12.20 4.39
C ASP A 21 -13.24 -11.29 4.95
N GLU A 22 -13.81 -10.46 4.08
CA GLU A 22 -14.78 -9.43 4.47
C GLU A 22 -16.16 -10.02 4.76
N GLU A 23 -16.56 -11.05 4.00
CA GLU A 23 -17.87 -11.71 4.10
C GLU A 23 -18.00 -12.45 5.43
N ASN A 24 -16.97 -13.21 5.78
CA ASN A 24 -16.94 -14.01 7.00
C ASN A 24 -16.35 -13.24 8.20
N LYS A 25 -15.79 -12.05 7.97
CA LYS A 25 -15.03 -11.26 8.97
C LYS A 25 -13.93 -12.11 9.63
N VAL A 26 -13.27 -12.92 8.81
CA VAL A 26 -12.19 -13.83 9.24
C VAL A 26 -10.84 -13.25 8.82
N VAL A 27 -9.88 -13.26 9.74
CA VAL A 27 -8.47 -13.03 9.40
C VAL A 27 -7.78 -14.40 9.35
N ARG A 28 -7.24 -14.75 8.19
CA ARG A 28 -6.50 -15.99 7.96
C ARG A 28 -5.00 -15.72 8.08
N ILE A 29 -4.36 -16.33 9.06
CA ILE A 29 -2.94 -16.14 9.37
C ILE A 29 -2.22 -17.47 9.09
N PRO A 30 -1.20 -17.50 8.22
CA PRO A 30 -0.42 -18.71 8.02
C PRO A 30 0.44 -18.98 9.26
N LEU A 31 0.54 -20.25 9.65
CA LEU A 31 1.27 -20.65 10.86
C LEU A 31 2.77 -20.27 10.77
N SER A 32 3.34 -20.34 9.57
CA SER A 32 4.70 -19.85 9.27
C SER A 32 4.92 -18.35 9.50
N ALA A 33 3.88 -17.52 9.41
CA ALA A 33 3.98 -16.09 9.77
C ALA A 33 3.91 -15.86 11.29
N MET A 34 3.39 -16.85 12.04
CA MET A 34 3.37 -16.90 13.51
C MET A 34 4.59 -17.67 14.05
N GLY A 35 5.73 -17.58 13.36
CA GLY A 35 6.96 -18.34 13.63
C GLY A 35 7.53 -18.19 15.06
N PRO A 36 8.62 -18.92 15.37
CA PRO A 36 9.16 -19.03 16.73
C PRO A 36 9.54 -17.66 17.32
N GLU A 37 9.55 -17.61 18.66
CA GLU A 37 9.85 -16.43 19.47
C GLU A 37 11.07 -15.66 18.93
N GLY A 38 10.84 -14.51 18.29
CA GLY A 38 11.90 -13.71 17.63
C GLY A 38 11.51 -13.07 16.28
N GLN A 39 10.36 -13.45 15.70
CA GLN A 39 9.92 -12.85 14.43
C GLN A 39 9.59 -11.35 14.57
N ARG A 40 10.28 -10.50 13.78
CA ARG A 40 10.14 -9.03 13.85
C ARG A 40 8.72 -8.50 13.59
N ARG A 41 7.79 -9.29 13.05
CA ARG A 41 6.43 -8.86 12.68
C ARG A 41 5.39 -9.77 13.33
N SER A 42 5.11 -9.54 14.60
CA SER A 42 4.20 -10.36 15.41
C SER A 42 2.88 -9.66 15.78
N LYS A 43 2.77 -8.34 15.58
CA LYS A 43 1.56 -7.59 15.92
C LYS A 43 0.58 -7.59 14.76
N LEU A 44 -0.59 -8.21 14.94
CA LEU A 44 -1.66 -8.16 13.95
C LEU A 44 -2.40 -6.81 14.00
N VAL A 45 -2.48 -6.14 12.86
CA VAL A 45 -3.22 -4.88 12.70
C VAL A 45 -4.24 -5.06 11.60
N LEU A 46 -5.50 -4.72 11.90
CA LEU A 46 -6.59 -4.61 10.94
C LEU A 46 -6.95 -3.13 10.82
N PHE A 47 -6.85 -2.57 9.62
CA PHE A 47 -7.21 -1.18 9.37
C PHE A 47 -8.18 -1.07 8.19
N THR A 48 -8.93 0.04 8.15
CA THR A 48 -9.85 0.38 7.07
C THR A 48 -9.26 1.54 6.28
N CYS A 49 -9.19 1.41 4.95
CA CYS A 49 -8.71 2.44 4.06
C CYS A 49 -9.72 3.59 3.97
N ASN A 50 -9.28 4.81 4.26
CA ASN A 50 -10.15 6.00 4.17
C ASN A 50 -10.50 6.38 2.72
N LYS A 51 -9.74 5.89 1.73
CA LYS A 51 -9.98 6.21 0.31
C LYS A 51 -11.03 5.30 -0.33
N CYS A 52 -10.89 3.98 -0.16
CA CYS A 52 -11.77 3.00 -0.81
C CYS A 52 -12.69 2.22 0.15
N GLY A 53 -12.57 2.44 1.47
CA GLY A 53 -13.35 1.71 2.49
C GLY A 53 -12.93 0.25 2.69
N GLY A 54 -11.98 -0.27 1.90
CA GLY A 54 -11.48 -1.64 2.02
C GLY A 54 -10.74 -1.89 3.33
N ARG A 55 -10.89 -3.09 3.89
CA ARG A 55 -10.14 -3.52 5.07
C ARG A 55 -8.94 -4.37 4.70
N THR A 56 -7.84 -4.19 5.44
CA THR A 56 -6.60 -4.93 5.24
C THR A 56 -6.04 -5.35 6.60
N ALA A 57 -5.69 -6.63 6.71
CA ALA A 57 -5.01 -7.20 7.87
C ALA A 57 -3.52 -7.39 7.56
N ARG A 58 -2.63 -7.03 8.49
CA ARG A 58 -1.18 -7.20 8.31
C ARG A 58 -0.47 -7.44 9.64
N LEU A 59 0.58 -8.26 9.60
CA LEU A 59 1.54 -8.38 10.70
C LEU A 59 2.60 -7.28 10.61
N VAL A 60 2.76 -6.52 11.69
CA VAL A 60 3.68 -5.40 11.82
C VAL A 60 4.63 -5.60 12.99
N ASN A 61 5.73 -4.84 13.00
CA ASN A 61 6.67 -4.88 14.11
C ASN A 61 6.07 -4.20 15.35
N PRO A 62 5.94 -4.89 16.49
CA PRO A 62 5.40 -4.30 17.71
C PRO A 62 6.22 -3.11 18.21
N ILE A 63 7.56 -3.16 18.11
CA ILE A 63 8.44 -2.07 18.54
C ILE A 63 8.24 -0.84 17.65
N ALA A 64 8.14 -1.04 16.32
CA ALA A 64 7.89 0.06 15.40
C ALA A 64 6.50 0.68 15.61
N TRP A 65 5.51 -0.14 15.97
CA TRP A 65 4.17 0.34 16.31
C TRP A 65 4.19 1.24 17.54
N GLU A 66 4.97 0.90 18.57
CA GLU A 66 5.00 1.64 19.83
C GLU A 66 5.93 2.85 19.79
N LYS A 67 7.14 2.69 19.25
CA LYS A 67 8.24 3.67 19.35
C LYS A 67 8.69 4.25 18.01
N GLY A 68 8.09 3.84 16.91
CA GLY A 68 8.54 4.18 15.57
C GLY A 68 7.41 4.64 14.66
N VAL A 69 7.52 4.24 13.39
CA VAL A 69 6.56 4.51 12.34
C VAL A 69 6.25 3.21 11.61
N VAL A 70 4.98 3.01 11.27
CA VAL A 70 4.48 1.86 10.53
C VAL A 70 3.59 2.36 9.39
N PHE A 71 3.93 1.96 8.18
CA PHE A 71 3.13 2.18 6.98
C PHE A 71 2.45 0.87 6.54
N GLY A 72 1.21 0.98 6.08
CA GLY A 72 0.41 -0.12 5.57
C GLY A 72 -0.11 0.20 4.19
N GLN A 73 0.11 -0.71 3.23
CA GLN A 73 -0.50 -0.61 1.91
C GLN A 73 -1.90 -1.23 1.96
N CYS A 74 -2.89 -0.55 1.37
CA CYS A 74 -4.23 -1.09 1.21
C CYS A 74 -4.23 -2.21 0.17
N SER A 75 -4.80 -3.37 0.51
CA SER A 75 -4.89 -4.52 -0.42
C SER A 75 -5.87 -4.31 -1.58
N LYS A 76 -6.78 -3.32 -1.50
CA LYS A 76 -7.79 -3.06 -2.55
C LYS A 76 -7.39 -1.95 -3.53
N CYS A 77 -6.84 -0.84 -3.04
CA CYS A 77 -6.50 0.33 -3.86
C CYS A 77 -5.02 0.67 -3.87
N GLU A 78 -4.19 -0.15 -3.23
CA GLU A 78 -2.72 -0.07 -3.23
C GLU A 78 -2.10 1.22 -2.68
N VAL A 79 -2.94 2.12 -2.13
CA VAL A 79 -2.51 3.34 -1.45
C VAL A 79 -1.83 3.02 -0.13
N TRP A 80 -0.75 3.73 0.15
CA TRP A 80 -0.03 3.68 1.41
C TRP A 80 -0.67 4.57 2.45
N HIS A 81 -0.87 4.03 3.64
CA HIS A 81 -1.40 4.72 4.80
C HIS A 81 -0.40 4.69 5.95
N VAL A 82 -0.32 5.81 6.66
CA VAL A 82 0.35 5.88 7.96
C VAL A 82 -0.56 5.20 8.98
N LEU A 83 -0.09 4.11 9.60
CA LEU A 83 -0.89 3.34 10.58
C LEU A 83 -0.55 3.73 12.02
N ALA A 84 0.73 3.92 12.31
CA ALA A 84 1.22 4.38 13.61
C ALA A 84 2.47 5.21 13.37
N ALA A 85 2.61 6.33 14.08
CA ALA A 85 3.67 7.27 13.81
C ALA A 85 3.99 8.09 15.06
N ASN A 86 4.48 7.38 16.08
CA ASN A 86 4.66 7.90 17.43
C ASN A 86 6.00 8.62 17.62
N ASN A 87 6.91 8.50 16.66
CA ASN A 87 8.21 9.17 16.70
C ASN A 87 8.35 10.17 15.55
N LYS A 88 8.19 11.46 15.88
CA LYS A 88 8.29 12.59 14.94
C LYS A 88 9.69 12.86 14.42
N GLN A 89 10.73 12.22 14.97
CA GLN A 89 12.09 12.33 14.46
C GLN A 89 12.33 11.43 13.24
N LEU A 90 11.43 10.47 12.99
CA LEU A 90 11.59 9.48 11.91
C LEU A 90 10.82 9.83 10.63
N TYR A 91 9.87 10.77 10.70
CA TYR A 91 9.04 11.15 9.56
C TYR A 91 8.49 12.56 9.73
N GLU A 92 8.23 13.21 8.59
CA GLU A 92 7.55 14.49 8.50
C GLU A 92 6.37 14.35 7.53
N GLU A 93 5.19 14.83 7.91
CA GLU A 93 4.02 14.85 7.04
C GLU A 93 4.01 16.16 6.25
N VAL A 94 4.46 16.10 5.00
CA VAL A 94 4.38 17.23 4.08
C VAL A 94 3.08 17.15 3.30
N ARG A 95 2.23 18.16 3.45
CA ARG A 95 1.04 18.34 2.60
C ARG A 95 1.31 19.45 1.60
N TYR A 96 1.55 19.09 0.35
CA TYR A 96 1.86 20.05 -0.72
C TYR A 96 0.77 21.12 -0.92
N LYS A 97 -0.49 20.86 -0.53
CA LYS A 97 -1.56 21.88 -0.57
C LYS A 97 -1.36 23.01 0.43
N ASP A 98 -0.61 22.76 1.49
CA ASP A 98 -0.36 23.72 2.57
C ASP A 98 0.94 24.52 2.30
N ASP A 99 1.73 24.14 1.28
CA ASP A 99 2.92 24.86 0.86
C ASP A 99 2.51 26.02 -0.09
N PRO A 100 2.74 27.28 0.29
CA PRO A 100 2.38 28.43 -0.55
C PRO A 100 3.12 28.44 -1.90
N ALA A 101 4.26 27.75 -2.03
CA ALA A 101 4.96 27.61 -3.31
C ALA A 101 4.23 26.67 -4.29
N TYR A 102 3.37 25.77 -3.81
CA TYR A 102 2.63 24.80 -4.64
C TYR A 102 1.13 25.15 -4.75
N ALA A 103 0.57 25.91 -3.81
CA ALA A 103 -0.85 26.31 -3.81
C ALA A 103 -1.27 27.12 -5.05
N ASP A 104 -0.37 27.94 -5.59
CA ASP A 104 -0.62 28.82 -6.77
C ASP A 104 -0.23 28.17 -8.11
N THR A 105 0.32 26.95 -8.12
CA THR A 105 0.61 26.25 -9.37
C THR A 105 -0.59 25.38 -9.72
N PRO A 106 -1.32 25.64 -10.82
CA PRO A 106 -2.37 24.72 -11.25
C PRO A 106 -1.74 23.33 -11.43
N PRO A 107 -2.39 22.26 -10.94
CA PRO A 107 -1.86 20.92 -11.12
C PRO A 107 -1.61 20.70 -12.61
N PRO A 108 -0.46 20.10 -13.01
CA PRO A 108 -0.24 19.77 -14.41
C PRO A 108 -1.41 18.89 -14.85
N GLN A 109 -2.25 19.46 -15.71
CA GLN A 109 -3.38 18.78 -16.32
C GLN A 109 -2.83 17.56 -17.05
N ALA A 110 -3.22 16.36 -16.60
CA ALA A 110 -2.71 15.09 -17.12
C ALA A 110 -3.01 14.91 -18.64
N ASP A 111 -3.93 15.73 -19.15
CA ASP A 111 -4.37 15.86 -20.52
C ASP A 111 -3.49 16.79 -21.39
N ALA A 112 -2.69 17.69 -20.80
CA ALA A 112 -1.87 18.64 -21.57
C ALA A 112 -0.50 18.07 -22.01
N ALA A 113 -0.02 16.99 -21.38
CA ALA A 113 1.26 16.37 -21.73
C ALA A 113 1.23 15.57 -23.05
N ALA A 114 0.03 15.24 -23.56
CA ALA A 114 -0.12 14.52 -24.83
C ALA A 114 0.00 15.42 -26.07
N GLU A 115 -0.41 16.69 -25.98
CA GLU A 115 -0.41 17.60 -27.15
C GLU A 115 0.89 18.41 -27.33
N ALA A 116 1.75 18.51 -26.30
CA ALA A 116 3.03 19.19 -26.42
C ALA A 116 4.14 18.34 -27.08
N ALA A 117 3.93 17.03 -27.21
CA ALA A 117 4.83 16.12 -27.92
C ALA A 117 4.48 16.06 -29.41
N GLY A 118 4.70 17.16 -30.12
CA GLY A 118 4.65 17.23 -31.59
C GLY A 118 5.76 16.43 -32.28
N VAL A 119 5.86 15.13 -32.01
CA VAL A 119 6.70 14.20 -32.76
C VAL A 119 5.77 13.39 -33.67
N ARG A 120 5.58 13.89 -34.88
CA ARG A 120 4.98 13.11 -35.96
C ARG A 120 5.86 11.89 -36.20
N GLU A 121 5.26 10.73 -36.00
CA GLU A 121 5.77 9.42 -36.42
C GLU A 121 6.16 9.49 -37.91
N GLN A 122 7.46 9.52 -38.20
CA GLN A 122 8.00 9.22 -39.53
C GLN A 122 8.85 7.96 -39.39
N LEU A 123 8.15 6.83 -39.46
CA LEU A 123 8.78 5.55 -39.72
C LEU A 123 9.40 5.60 -41.13
N PRO A 124 10.71 5.37 -41.31
CA PRO A 124 11.29 5.29 -42.64
C PRO A 124 10.70 4.07 -43.40
N PRO A 125 10.45 4.16 -44.71
CA PRO A 125 9.90 3.05 -45.47
C PRO A 125 10.88 1.88 -45.46
N ALA A 126 10.37 0.68 -45.14
CA ALA A 126 11.10 -0.57 -45.27
C ALA A 126 11.57 -0.75 -46.71
N GLY A 127 12.89 -0.87 -46.90
CA GLY A 127 13.48 -1.18 -48.20
C GLY A 127 13.04 -2.56 -48.70
N PRO A 128 12.98 -2.78 -50.04
CA PRO A 128 12.45 -4.02 -50.59
C PRO A 128 13.40 -5.20 -50.32
N ALA A 129 12.83 -6.30 -49.81
CA ALA A 129 13.49 -7.59 -49.76
C ALA A 129 13.77 -8.08 -51.18
N GLY A 130 15.03 -8.38 -51.48
CA GLY A 130 15.48 -8.91 -52.76
C GLY A 130 14.88 -10.29 -53.06
N GLN A 131 14.64 -10.50 -54.36
CA GLN A 131 14.27 -11.78 -54.97
C GLN A 131 15.47 -12.72 -55.06
#